data_AF-A0A090QMQ0-F1
#
_entry.id   AF-A0A090QMQ0-F1
#
_cell.length_a   1.000
_cell.length_b   1.000
_cell.length_c   1.000
_cell.angle_alpha   90.00
_cell.angle_beta   90.00
_cell.angle_gamma   90.00
#
_symmetry.space_group_name_H-M   'P 1'
#
loop_
_entity.id
_entity.type
_entity.pdbx_description
1 polymer ?
#
loop_
_entity_poly.entity_id
_entity_poly.type
_entity_poly.pdbx_seq_one_letter_code
_entity_poly.pdbx_strand_id
1 'polypeptide(L)'
;MDSDKNGDVCEGFLAELKQFWSDREVWVAQAKRFAAEDMIDDVWPDEDPDRDEVTTIEAFMDAMVLRSVSAREDLEVALEFEEDGRLVGGHNILVTIHLEDGISYVEIA
;
A
#
# COMPACT_ATOMS: atom_id res chain seq x y z
N MET A 1 -18.86 -0.79 -24.90
CA MET A 1 -17.50 -0.90 -24.36
C MET A 1 -17.60 -0.30 -22.99
N ASP A 2 -18.02 -1.17 -22.06
CA ASP A 2 -18.26 -0.82 -20.68
C ASP A 2 -16.94 -0.49 -20.01
N SER A 3 -16.98 0.56 -19.21
CA SER A 3 -15.83 1.06 -18.47
C SER A 3 -15.76 0.27 -17.18
N ASP A 4 -14.95 -0.79 -17.18
CA ASP A 4 -14.49 -1.53 -16.00
C ASP A 4 -13.52 -0.66 -15.17
N LYS A 5 -14.02 0.48 -14.70
CA LYS A 5 -13.26 1.49 -13.95
C LYS A 5 -13.48 1.44 -12.44
N ASN A 6 -14.12 0.40 -11.94
CA ASN A 6 -14.14 0.11 -10.51
C ASN A 6 -13.31 -1.15 -10.31
N GLY A 7 -12.29 -1.08 -9.47
CA GLY A 7 -11.52 -2.25 -9.05
C GLY A 7 -12.46 -3.27 -8.43
N ASP A 8 -12.92 -4.21 -9.23
CA ASP A 8 -13.90 -5.19 -8.81
C ASP A 8 -13.25 -6.12 -7.80
N VAL A 9 -13.82 -6.10 -6.59
CA VAL A 9 -13.42 -6.98 -5.50
C VAL A 9 -13.93 -8.38 -5.83
N CYS A 10 -13.03 -9.25 -6.25
CA CYS A 10 -13.41 -10.61 -6.64
C CYS A 10 -13.58 -11.48 -5.36
N GLU A 11 -14.77 -11.46 -4.76
CA GLU A 11 -15.05 -12.11 -3.45
C GLU A 11 -14.63 -13.59 -3.37
N GLY A 12 -14.79 -14.34 -4.46
CA GLY A 12 -14.37 -15.75 -4.54
C GLY A 12 -12.86 -15.92 -4.45
N PHE A 13 -12.10 -15.04 -5.10
CA PHE A 13 -10.64 -15.06 -5.08
C PHE A 13 -10.08 -14.58 -3.73
N LEU A 14 -10.72 -13.58 -3.12
CA LEU A 14 -10.46 -13.16 -1.74
C LEU A 14 -10.63 -14.29 -0.72
N ALA A 15 -11.61 -15.18 -0.95
CA ALA A 15 -11.82 -16.37 -0.11
C ALA A 15 -10.73 -17.43 -0.29
N GLU A 16 -10.20 -17.60 -1.50
CA GLU A 16 -9.06 -18.48 -1.79
C GLU A 16 -7.75 -17.94 -1.23
N LEU A 17 -7.61 -16.61 -1.18
CA LEU A 17 -6.46 -15.93 -0.57
C LEU A 17 -6.34 -16.11 0.93
N LYS A 18 -7.43 -16.50 1.62
CA LYS A 18 -7.44 -16.70 3.07
C LYS A 18 -6.42 -17.71 3.56
N GLN A 19 -6.01 -18.67 2.71
CA GLN A 19 -4.98 -19.65 3.07
C GLN A 19 -3.58 -19.01 3.20
N PHE A 20 -3.35 -17.88 2.55
CA PHE A 20 -2.09 -17.14 2.58
C PHE A 20 -2.11 -16.01 3.62
N TRP A 21 -3.21 -15.83 4.37
CA TRP A 21 -3.27 -14.81 5.42
C TRP A 21 -2.30 -15.06 6.59
N SER A 22 -1.76 -16.27 6.73
CA SER A 22 -0.63 -16.51 7.65
C SER A 22 0.57 -15.61 7.34
N ASP A 23 0.72 -15.21 6.07
CA ASP A 23 1.81 -14.36 5.59
C ASP A 23 1.38 -12.90 5.42
N ARG A 24 0.17 -12.53 5.87
CA ARG A 24 -0.38 -11.16 5.75
C ARG A 24 0.55 -10.11 6.34
N GLU A 25 1.10 -10.38 7.51
CA GLU A 25 2.00 -9.43 8.18
C GLU A 25 3.29 -9.22 7.38
N VAL A 26 3.77 -10.27 6.70
CA VAL A 26 4.94 -10.20 5.82
C VAL A 26 4.62 -9.35 4.60
N TRP A 27 3.48 -9.58 3.94
CA TRP A 27 3.05 -8.78 2.79
C TRP A 27 2.84 -7.32 3.14
N VAL A 28 2.23 -7.04 4.29
CA VAL A 28 2.04 -5.68 4.79
C VAL A 28 3.37 -5.00 5.05
N ALA A 29 4.31 -5.68 5.71
CA ALA A 29 5.64 -5.13 5.98
C ALA A 29 6.42 -4.86 4.69
N GLN A 30 6.34 -5.76 3.71
CA GLN A 30 6.97 -5.59 2.40
C GLN A 30 6.35 -4.44 1.62
N ALA A 31 5.02 -4.34 1.58
CA ALA A 31 4.30 -3.26 0.92
C ALA A 31 4.61 -1.88 1.51
N LYS A 32 4.62 -1.78 2.85
CA LYS A 32 5.01 -0.56 3.55
C LYS A 32 6.43 -0.13 3.22
N ARG A 33 7.36 -1.09 3.23
CA ARG A 33 8.76 -0.82 2.90
C ARG A 33 8.92 -0.37 1.45
N PHE A 34 8.25 -1.04 0.53
CA PHE A 34 8.27 -0.70 -0.89
C PHE A 34 7.71 0.71 -1.14
N ALA A 35 6.56 1.05 -0.55
CA ALA A 35 5.98 2.40 -0.64
C ALA A 35 6.90 3.47 -0.02
N ALA A 36 7.50 3.19 1.13
CA ALA A 36 8.46 4.11 1.76
C ALA A 36 9.70 4.31 0.89
N GLU A 37 10.28 3.25 0.33
CA GLU A 37 11.46 3.34 -0.54
C GLU A 37 11.17 4.09 -1.85
N ASP A 38 9.94 3.99 -2.37
CA ASP A 38 9.54 4.61 -3.64
C ASP A 38 9.10 6.08 -3.48
N MET A 39 8.40 6.42 -2.39
CA MET A 39 7.64 7.68 -2.30
C MET A 39 8.04 8.63 -1.19
N ILE A 40 8.93 8.24 -0.27
CA ILE A 40 9.20 9.05 0.93
C ILE A 40 9.67 10.48 0.61
N ASP A 41 10.39 10.65 -0.50
CA ASP A 41 10.87 11.95 -0.97
C ASP A 41 9.78 12.78 -1.66
N ASP A 42 8.74 12.13 -2.22
CA ASP A 42 7.65 12.78 -2.98
C ASP A 42 6.47 13.20 -2.10
N VAL A 43 6.25 12.51 -0.98
CA VAL A 43 5.11 12.73 -0.09
C VAL A 43 5.43 13.70 1.05
N TRP A 44 6.72 13.93 1.36
CA TRP A 44 7.10 14.87 2.40
C TRP A 44 7.43 16.27 1.84
N PRO A 45 6.86 17.37 2.38
CA PRO A 45 7.22 18.70 1.95
C PRO A 45 8.68 19.01 2.28
N ASP A 46 9.38 19.57 1.30
CA ASP A 46 10.76 20.03 1.45
C ASP A 46 10.97 21.07 2.57
N GLU A 47 9.88 21.70 3.03
CA GLU A 47 9.87 22.83 3.97
C GLU A 47 9.71 22.43 5.45
N ASP A 48 9.62 21.13 5.76
CA ASP A 48 9.48 20.65 7.15
C ASP A 48 10.82 20.77 7.92
N PRO A 49 10.89 21.55 9.02
CA PRO A 49 12.12 21.69 9.80
C PRO A 49 12.58 20.39 10.48
N ASP A 50 11.72 19.38 10.61
CA ASP A 50 12.03 18.08 11.21
C ASP A 50 12.26 16.98 10.16
N ARG A 51 12.39 17.34 8.86
CA ARG A 51 12.50 16.42 7.72
C ARG A 51 13.46 15.25 7.98
N ASP A 52 14.71 15.52 8.35
CA ASP A 52 15.73 14.48 8.51
C ASP A 52 15.43 13.44 9.61
N GLU A 53 14.60 13.79 10.61
CA GLU A 53 14.22 12.89 11.71
C GLU A 53 12.90 12.14 11.43
N VAL A 54 11.99 12.75 10.67
CA VAL A 54 10.65 12.20 10.40
C VAL A 54 10.55 11.51 9.02
N THR A 55 11.43 11.82 8.05
CA THR A 55 11.50 11.16 6.72
C THR A 55 12.38 9.92 6.71
N THR A 56 12.47 9.19 7.82
CA THR A 56 13.10 7.86 7.78
C THR A 56 12.12 6.85 7.21
N ILE A 57 12.62 5.85 6.47
CA ILE A 57 11.81 4.72 5.98
C ILE A 57 11.01 4.10 7.13
N GLU A 58 11.62 3.97 8.31
CA GLU A 58 10.97 3.42 9.50
C GLU A 58 9.79 4.29 9.97
N ALA A 59 9.97 5.61 10.07
CA ALA A 59 8.90 6.53 10.46
C ALA A 59 7.75 6.56 9.44
N PHE A 60 8.05 6.50 8.14
CA PHE A 60 7.04 6.39 7.08
C PHE A 60 6.26 5.07 7.19
N MET A 61 6.95 3.95 7.34
CA MET A 61 6.33 2.63 7.51
C MET A 61 5.44 2.57 8.76
N ASP A 62 5.85 3.21 9.86
CA ASP A 62 5.09 3.26 11.12
C ASP A 62 3.81 4.10 10.98
N ALA A 63 3.86 5.20 10.21
CA ALA A 63 2.70 6.06 9.96
C ALA A 63 1.66 5.46 9.00
N MET A 64 2.05 4.48 8.16
CA MET A 64 1.12 3.77 7.28
C MET A 64 0.21 2.82 8.07
N VAL A 65 -1.10 3.03 8.02
CA VAL A 65 -2.08 2.15 8.66
C VAL A 65 -2.84 1.38 7.59
N LEU A 66 -2.75 0.05 7.60
CA LEU A 66 -3.49 -0.77 6.63
C LEU A 66 -5.00 -0.61 6.89
N ARG A 67 -5.70 -0.06 5.90
CA ARG A 67 -7.14 0.21 5.93
C ARG A 67 -7.92 -0.95 5.33
N SER A 68 -7.52 -1.40 4.15
CA SER A 68 -8.26 -2.43 3.41
C SER A 68 -7.31 -3.37 2.67
N VAL A 69 -7.78 -4.60 2.46
CA VAL A 69 -7.13 -5.59 1.59
C VAL A 69 -8.18 -6.01 0.58
N SER A 70 -7.90 -5.79 -0.70
CA SER A 70 -8.77 -6.19 -1.80
C SER A 70 -8.02 -7.13 -2.73
N ALA A 71 -8.75 -8.05 -3.35
CA ALA A 71 -8.22 -8.88 -4.41
C ALA A 71 -8.77 -8.37 -5.74
N ARG A 72 -7.88 -8.18 -6.71
CA ARG A 72 -8.17 -7.73 -8.06
C ARG A 72 -8.06 -8.91 -9.03
N GLU A 73 -8.33 -8.66 -10.30
CA GLU A 73 -8.11 -9.65 -11.36
C GLU A 73 -6.61 -10.04 -11.46
N ASP A 74 -6.29 -11.06 -12.25
CA ASP A 74 -4.90 -11.44 -12.55
C ASP A 74 -3.99 -11.73 -11.34
N LEU A 75 -4.53 -12.39 -10.30
CA LEU A 75 -3.77 -12.78 -9.10
C LEU A 75 -3.17 -11.60 -8.33
N GLU A 76 -3.82 -10.44 -8.37
CA GLU A 76 -3.37 -9.24 -7.67
C GLU A 76 -4.04 -9.05 -6.30
N VAL A 77 -3.26 -8.58 -5.34
CA VAL A 77 -3.74 -8.11 -4.03
C VAL A 77 -3.40 -6.64 -3.87
N ALA A 78 -4.41 -5.83 -3.64
CA ALA A 78 -4.24 -4.41 -3.38
C ALA A 78 -4.41 -4.12 -1.88
N LEU A 79 -3.37 -3.55 -1.29
CA LEU A 79 -3.27 -3.13 0.10
C LEU A 79 -3.43 -1.61 0.16
N GLU A 80 -4.55 -1.16 0.69
CA GLU A 80 -4.82 0.27 0.87
C GLU A 80 -4.38 0.69 2.27
N PHE A 81 -3.50 1.67 2.33
CA PHE A 81 -2.98 2.27 3.54
C PHE A 81 -3.54 3.69 3.67
N GLU A 82 -4.07 3.98 4.86
CA GLU A 82 -4.39 5.33 5.28
C GLU A 82 -3.24 5.85 6.14
N GLU A 83 -3.05 7.16 6.09
CA GLU A 83 -2.02 7.88 6.82
C GLU A 83 -2.53 8.25 8.22
N ASP A 84 -1.71 8.11 9.27
CA ASP A 84 -2.14 8.39 10.66
C ASP A 84 -2.24 9.90 11.01
N GLY A 85 -2.13 10.79 10.02
CA GLY A 85 -2.21 12.24 10.15
C GLY A 85 -0.88 12.91 10.53
N ARG A 86 0.24 12.16 10.51
CA ARG A 86 1.60 12.66 10.75
C ARG A 86 2.43 12.84 9.47
N LEU A 87 2.06 12.20 8.36
CA LEU A 87 2.63 12.48 7.04
C LEU A 87 1.86 13.66 6.44
N VAL A 88 2.44 14.30 5.44
CA VAL A 88 1.81 15.45 4.81
C VAL A 88 1.11 14.99 3.55
N GLY A 89 -0.23 14.99 3.55
CA GLY A 89 -0.99 14.86 2.31
C GLY A 89 -2.40 14.29 2.45
N GLY A 90 -2.68 13.50 3.50
CA GLY A 90 -3.99 12.86 3.66
C GLY A 90 -4.37 11.98 2.47
N HIS A 91 -3.38 11.50 1.72
CA HIS A 91 -3.57 10.65 0.56
C HIS A 91 -3.64 9.19 0.96
N ASN A 92 -4.43 8.38 0.25
CA ASN A 92 -4.41 6.94 0.45
C ASN A 92 -3.25 6.37 -0.39
N ILE A 93 -2.43 5.52 0.23
CA ILE A 93 -1.36 4.81 -0.48
C ILE A 93 -1.90 3.44 -0.83
N LEU A 94 -1.85 3.08 -2.10
CA LEU A 94 -2.30 1.79 -2.56
C LEU A 94 -1.13 1.01 -3.13
N VAL A 95 -0.87 -0.17 -2.55
CA VAL A 95 0.18 -1.08 -3.00
C VAL A 95 -0.46 -2.31 -3.59
N THR A 96 -0.25 -2.53 -4.89
CA THR A 96 -0.72 -3.73 -5.59
C THR A 96 0.41 -4.73 -5.69
N ILE A 97 0.18 -5.96 -5.25
CA ILE A 97 1.14 -7.07 -5.28
C ILE A 97 0.59 -8.12 -6.24
N HIS A 98 1.33 -8.43 -7.29
CA HIS A 98 1.04 -9.54 -8.17
C HIS A 98 1.61 -10.83 -7.57
N LEU A 99 0.77 -11.82 -7.27
CA LEU A 99 1.15 -12.97 -6.43
C LEU A 99 2.01 -14.01 -7.15
N GLU A 100 2.01 -14.04 -8.48
CA GLU A 100 2.77 -15.04 -9.25
C GLU A 100 4.27 -14.71 -9.32
N ASP A 101 4.60 -13.43 -9.48
CA ASP A 101 5.97 -12.93 -9.66
C ASP A 101 6.46 -12.06 -8.50
N GLY A 102 5.57 -11.69 -7.56
CA GLY A 102 5.90 -10.87 -6.41
C GLY A 102 6.18 -9.41 -6.76
N ILE A 103 5.80 -8.95 -7.95
CA ILE A 103 6.00 -7.56 -8.36
C ILE A 103 4.99 -6.67 -7.64
N SER A 104 5.51 -5.61 -7.01
CA SER A 104 4.71 -4.61 -6.31
C SER A 104 4.66 -3.31 -7.10
N TYR A 105 3.49 -2.68 -7.16
CA TYR A 105 3.27 -1.35 -7.73
C TYR A 105 2.64 -0.44 -6.68
N VAL A 106 3.02 0.82 -6.66
CA VAL A 106 2.58 1.82 -5.68
C VAL A 106 1.88 2.96 -6.41
N GLU A 107 0.71 3.36 -5.90
CA GLU A 107 -0.06 4.51 -6.39
C GLU A 107 -0.62 5.37 -5.24
N ILE A 108 -0.72 6.68 -5.48
CA ILE A 108 -1.42 7.64 -4.61
C ILE A 108 -2.88 7.73 -5.08
N ALA A 109 -3.83 7.48 -4.19
CA ALA A 109 -5.27 7.50 -4.44
C ALA A 109 -6.02 8.60 -3.66
#